data_AF-A0A7V8JR00-F1
#
_entry.id   AF-A0A7V8JR00-F1
#
_cell.length_a   1.000
_cell.length_b   1.000
_cell.length_c   1.000
_cell.angle_alpha   90.00
_cell.angle_beta   90.00
_cell.angle_gamma   90.00
#
_symmetry.space_group_name_H-M   'P 1'
#
loop_
_entity.id
_entity.type
_entity.pdbx_description
1 polymer ?
#
loop_
_entity_poly.entity_id
_entity_poly.type
_entity_poly.pdbx_seq_one_letter_code
_entity_poly.pdbx_strand_id
1 'polypeptide(L)'
;MKKPALIRELLEKAIPNLATNPERLSIFVEHGGITSTGTPSLSFEYRYTVIIGLVDFNDSPDVAIVPLVAWIKTNQPDLFTNPATADKAFRFEAEILNHQTANIEIQIDLSESIRVTGQTIDGVNRLQTYHVGEPTLALPGHVAEMVDLDAEWHVTPISEPPA
;
A
#
# COMPACT_ATOMS: atom_id res chain seq x y z
N MET A 1 -7.72 -3.34 10.35
CA MET A 1 -6.75 -2.82 9.36
C MET A 1 -7.53 -2.03 8.31
N LYS A 2 -7.06 -0.85 7.92
CA LYS A 2 -7.69 0.03 6.91
C LYS A 2 -6.86 0.14 5.64
N LYS A 3 -5.53 0.04 5.72
CA LYS A 3 -4.63 0.26 4.59
C LYS A 3 -4.90 -0.68 3.39
N PRO A 4 -5.24 -1.99 3.56
CA PRO A 4 -5.53 -2.87 2.42
C PRO A 4 -6.75 -2.43 1.61
N ALA A 5 -7.79 -1.91 2.27
CA ALA A 5 -8.99 -1.39 1.60
C ALA A 5 -8.67 -0.09 0.84
N LEU A 6 -7.87 0.80 1.43
CA LEU A 6 -7.42 2.04 0.77
C LEU A 6 -6.54 1.74 -0.45
N ILE A 7 -5.70 0.71 -0.40
CA ILE A 7 -4.90 0.25 -1.54
C ILE A 7 -5.80 -0.30 -2.64
N ARG A 8 -6.84 -1.07 -2.30
CA ARG A 8 -7.84 -1.52 -3.28
C ARG A 8 -8.47 -0.34 -4.00
N GLU A 9 -9.01 0.63 -3.25
CA GLU A 9 -9.65 1.82 -3.81
C GLU A 9 -8.70 2.63 -4.70
N LEU A 10 -7.42 2.72 -4.31
CA LEU A 10 -6.37 3.37 -5.10
C LEU A 10 -6.17 2.68 -6.46
N LEU A 11 -6.01 1.35 -6.45
CA LEU A 11 -5.75 0.58 -7.66
C LEU A 11 -6.97 0.52 -8.59
N GLU A 12 -8.17 0.40 -8.03
CA GLU A 12 -9.43 0.43 -8.80
C GLU A 12 -9.65 1.79 -9.47
N LYS A 13 -9.17 2.89 -8.87
CA LYS A 13 -9.17 4.22 -9.50
C LYS A 13 -8.11 4.36 -10.57
N ALA A 14 -6.89 3.90 -10.30
CA ALA A 14 -5.76 4.05 -11.22
C ALA A 14 -5.85 3.14 -12.45
N ILE A 15 -6.52 1.98 -12.33
CA ILE A 15 -6.62 0.97 -13.39
C ILE A 15 -8.10 0.73 -13.69
N PRO A 16 -8.71 1.47 -14.65
CA PRO A 16 -10.14 1.36 -14.95
C PRO A 16 -10.60 -0.07 -15.30
N ASN A 17 -9.71 -0.88 -15.88
CA ASN A 17 -9.98 -2.28 -16.20
C ASN A 17 -10.31 -3.13 -14.96
N LEU A 18 -9.72 -2.82 -13.79
CA LEU A 18 -10.02 -3.52 -12.54
C LEU A 18 -11.41 -3.21 -11.99
N ALA A 19 -11.93 -2.01 -12.26
CA ALA A 19 -13.31 -1.67 -11.89
C ALA A 19 -14.34 -2.51 -12.67
N THR A 20 -14.03 -2.87 -13.91
CA THR A 20 -14.88 -3.75 -14.74
C THR A 20 -14.64 -5.24 -14.52
N ASN A 21 -13.46 -5.62 -14.03
CA ASN A 21 -13.03 -7.01 -13.81
C ASN A 21 -12.41 -7.17 -12.41
N PRO A 22 -13.20 -7.05 -11.33
CA PRO A 22 -12.70 -7.00 -9.95
C PRO A 22 -11.99 -8.28 -9.51
N GLU A 23 -12.27 -9.42 -10.16
CA GLU A 23 -11.62 -10.71 -9.92
C GLU A 23 -10.15 -10.74 -10.33
N ARG A 24 -9.71 -9.81 -11.20
CA ARG A 24 -8.30 -9.67 -11.59
C ARG A 24 -7.44 -8.99 -10.53
N LEU A 25 -8.05 -8.48 -9.45
CA LEU A 25 -7.37 -7.88 -8.30
C LEU A 25 -7.69 -8.66 -7.03
N SER A 26 -6.69 -9.39 -6.53
CA SER A 26 -6.71 -9.97 -5.19
C SER A 26 -5.89 -9.11 -4.24
N ILE A 27 -6.37 -8.94 -3.01
CA ILE A 27 -5.60 -8.33 -1.92
C ILE A 27 -5.80 -9.17 -0.67
N PHE A 28 -4.70 -9.62 -0.08
CA PHE A 28 -4.69 -10.40 1.15
C PHE A 28 -3.57 -9.94 2.08
N VAL A 29 -3.62 -10.39 3.32
CA VAL A 29 -2.68 -10.03 4.37
C VAL A 29 -2.01 -11.29 4.88
N GLU A 30 -0.67 -11.28 4.90
CA GLU A 30 0.17 -12.35 5.41
C GLU A 30 1.12 -11.86 6.50
N HIS A 31 1.80 -12.81 7.15
CA HIS A 31 2.81 -12.54 8.18
C HIS A 31 2.35 -11.57 9.28
N GLY A 32 1.07 -11.67 9.67
CA GLY A 32 0.45 -10.79 10.64
C GLY A 32 1.05 -10.93 12.05
N GLY A 33 1.41 -9.79 12.63
CA GLY A 33 1.88 -9.64 13.99
C GLY A 33 1.19 -8.48 14.70
N ILE A 34 1.15 -8.55 16.02
CA ILE A 34 0.63 -7.49 16.89
C ILE A 34 1.75 -7.05 17.81
N THR A 35 2.09 -5.76 17.77
CA THR A 35 3.04 -5.14 18.69
C THR A 35 2.28 -4.25 19.66
N SER A 36 2.53 -4.40 20.96
CA SER A 36 2.01 -3.48 21.97
C SER A 36 3.12 -3.15 22.96
N THR A 37 3.01 -1.99 23.60
CA THR A 37 3.94 -1.58 24.66
C THR A 37 3.56 -2.26 25.97
N GLY A 38 4.52 -2.57 26.84
CA GLY A 38 4.25 -3.10 28.19
C GLY A 38 3.59 -2.11 29.17
N THR A 39 2.97 -1.04 28.67
CA THR A 39 2.23 -0.07 29.47
C THR A 39 0.80 -0.58 29.73
N PRO A 40 0.05 0.00 30.69
CA PRO A 40 -1.35 -0.34 30.90
C PRO A 40 -2.30 0.02 29.73
N SER A 41 -1.80 0.73 28.72
CA SER A 41 -2.59 1.10 27.54
C SER A 41 -2.97 -0.14 26.73
N LEU A 42 -4.21 -0.20 26.26
CA LEU A 42 -4.67 -1.23 25.33
C LEU A 42 -4.35 -0.90 23.86
N SER A 43 -3.57 0.15 23.62
CA SER A 43 -3.15 0.53 22.27
C SER A 43 -2.12 -0.46 21.72
N PHE A 44 -2.15 -0.69 20.42
CA PHE A 44 -1.30 -1.67 19.74
C PHE A 44 -1.08 -1.27 18.29
N GLU A 45 -0.20 -1.98 17.60
CA GLU A 45 0.11 -1.81 16.20
C GLU A 45 -0.04 -3.16 15.48
N TYR A 46 -0.77 -3.16 14.37
CA TYR A 46 -0.71 -4.26 13.40
C TYR A 46 0.57 -4.13 12.59
N ARG A 47 1.28 -5.25 12.36
CA ARG A 47 2.37 -5.35 11.38
C ARG A 47 2.11 -6.53 10.49
N TYR A 48 2.20 -6.35 9.19
CA TYR A 48 1.83 -7.39 8.26
C TYR A 48 2.35 -7.09 6.85
N THR A 49 2.36 -8.10 5.99
CA THR A 49 2.60 -7.91 4.57
C THR A 49 1.27 -7.92 3.83
N VAL A 50 0.97 -6.86 3.08
CA VAL A 50 -0.10 -6.89 2.07
C VAL A 50 0.44 -7.56 0.84
N ILE A 51 -0.29 -8.55 0.34
CA ILE A 51 -0.04 -9.15 -0.95
C ILE A 51 -1.14 -8.71 -1.91
N ILE A 52 -0.73 -8.21 -3.07
CA ILE A 52 -1.60 -7.72 -4.15
C ILE A 52 -1.31 -8.59 -5.36
N GLY A 53 -2.31 -9.34 -5.82
CA GLY A 53 -2.21 -10.14 -7.04
C GLY A 53 -2.99 -9.49 -8.18
N LEU A 54 -2.32 -9.25 -9.29
CA LEU A 54 -2.89 -8.84 -10.58
C LEU A 54 -2.80 -10.04 -11.55
N VAL A 55 -3.94 -10.50 -12.05
CA VAL A 55 -4.03 -11.67 -12.93
C VAL A 55 -4.32 -11.24 -14.37
N ASP A 56 -3.68 -11.90 -15.34
CA ASP A 56 -3.80 -11.59 -16.78
C ASP A 56 -3.63 -10.09 -17.07
N PHE A 57 -2.68 -9.45 -16.37
CA PHE A 57 -2.44 -8.03 -16.46
C PHE A 57 -1.82 -7.69 -17.81
N ASN A 58 -2.45 -6.80 -18.56
CA ASN A 58 -2.14 -6.53 -19.97
C ASN A 58 -1.70 -5.10 -20.26
N ASP A 59 -1.25 -4.39 -19.22
CA ASP A 59 -0.76 -3.02 -19.28
C ASP A 59 0.66 -2.93 -18.70
N SER A 60 1.27 -1.75 -18.73
CA SER A 60 2.53 -1.52 -18.05
C SER A 60 2.36 -1.69 -16.54
N PRO A 61 3.24 -2.47 -15.86
CA PRO A 61 3.26 -2.54 -14.40
C PRO A 61 3.36 -1.17 -13.72
N ASP A 62 3.94 -0.17 -14.41
CA ASP A 62 4.07 1.20 -13.92
C ASP A 62 2.72 1.82 -13.50
N VAL A 63 1.64 1.46 -14.20
CA VAL A 63 0.27 1.92 -13.91
C VAL A 63 -0.19 1.47 -12.51
N ALA A 64 0.30 0.33 -12.01
CA ALA A 64 0.05 -0.13 -10.66
C ALA A 64 1.10 0.39 -9.66
N ILE A 65 2.38 0.35 -10.04
CA ILE A 65 3.51 0.62 -9.14
C ILE A 65 3.60 2.10 -8.76
N VAL A 66 3.43 3.02 -9.70
CA VAL A 66 3.60 4.46 -9.42
C VAL A 66 2.54 4.98 -8.42
N PRO A 67 1.24 4.68 -8.56
CA PRO A 67 0.25 5.03 -7.53
C PRO A 67 0.58 4.43 -6.16
N LEU A 68 1.06 3.18 -6.12
CA LEU A 68 1.49 2.54 -4.87
C LEU A 68 2.67 3.28 -4.23
N VAL A 69 3.70 3.65 -5.00
CA VAL A 69 4.84 4.44 -4.51
C VAL A 69 4.37 5.76 -3.91
N ALA A 70 3.50 6.48 -4.61
CA ALA A 70 2.91 7.72 -4.14
C ALA A 70 2.14 7.55 -2.83
N TRP A 71 1.31 6.50 -2.77
CA TRP A 71 0.53 6.18 -1.59
C TRP A 71 1.41 5.80 -0.41
N ILE A 72 2.46 4.99 -0.61
CA ILE A 72 3.43 4.61 0.42
C ILE A 72 4.16 5.83 0.97
N LYS A 73 4.60 6.77 0.13
CA LYS A 73 5.25 8.02 0.59
C LYS A 73 4.39 8.83 1.57
N THR A 74 3.07 8.65 1.53
CA THR A 74 2.13 9.33 2.44
C THR A 74 1.75 8.45 3.63
N ASN A 75 1.54 7.15 3.39
CA ASN A 75 0.89 6.25 4.34
C ASN A 75 1.83 5.24 4.99
N GLN A 76 3.08 5.11 4.55
CA GLN A 76 4.12 4.27 5.17
C GLN A 76 5.52 4.78 4.73
N PRO A 77 5.87 6.06 5.00
CA PRO A 77 7.07 6.66 4.43
C PRO A 77 8.37 6.04 4.97
N ASP A 78 8.32 5.41 6.14
CA ASP A 78 9.44 4.72 6.76
C ASP A 78 9.98 3.59 5.88
N LEU A 79 9.16 3.00 5.00
CA LEU A 79 9.66 2.02 4.02
C LEU A 79 10.69 2.61 3.08
N PHE A 80 10.62 3.89 2.74
CA PHE A 80 11.59 4.52 1.83
C PHE A 80 12.68 5.31 2.55
N THR A 81 12.47 5.69 3.81
CA THR A 81 13.46 6.48 4.56
C THR A 81 14.40 5.65 5.42
N ASN A 82 14.10 4.37 5.67
CA ASN A 82 14.97 3.47 6.42
C ASN A 82 15.83 2.61 5.47
N PRO A 83 17.15 2.87 5.33
CA PRO A 83 18.01 2.15 4.40
C PRO A 83 18.11 0.64 4.68
N ALA A 84 17.84 0.20 5.91
CA ALA A 84 17.91 -1.21 6.27
C ALA A 84 16.74 -2.05 5.73
N THR A 85 15.62 -1.39 5.40
CA THR A 85 14.37 -2.02 4.96
C THR A 85 13.91 -1.58 3.57
N ALA A 86 14.49 -0.50 3.02
CA ALA A 86 14.03 0.12 1.79
C ALA A 86 14.09 -0.79 0.55
N ASP A 87 15.03 -1.74 0.51
CA ASP A 87 15.17 -2.70 -0.57
C ASP A 87 14.26 -3.95 -0.43
N LYS A 88 13.57 -4.11 0.71
CA LYS A 88 12.84 -5.35 1.05
C LYS A 88 11.35 -5.14 1.33
N ALA A 89 10.98 -3.94 1.76
CA ALA A 89 9.63 -3.66 2.25
C ALA A 89 8.59 -3.45 1.12
N PHE A 90 9.04 -3.16 -0.10
CA PHE A 90 8.19 -3.02 -1.29
C PHE A 90 8.82 -3.78 -2.45
N ARG A 91 8.24 -4.93 -2.79
CA ARG A 91 8.82 -5.92 -3.70
C ARG A 91 7.75 -6.50 -4.61
N PHE A 92 8.15 -7.09 -5.73
CA PHE A 92 7.23 -7.72 -6.66
C PHE A 92 7.83 -8.97 -7.29
N GLU A 93 6.96 -9.87 -7.71
CA GLU A 93 7.23 -11.01 -8.57
C GLU A 93 6.32 -10.92 -9.80
N ALA A 94 6.84 -11.32 -10.97
CA ALA A 94 6.08 -11.29 -12.20
C ALA A 94 6.29 -12.59 -12.98
N GLU A 95 5.19 -13.25 -13.34
CA GLU A 95 5.16 -14.39 -14.24
C GLU A 95 4.70 -13.90 -15.61
N ILE A 96 5.61 -13.90 -16.59
CA ILE A 96 5.29 -13.51 -17.97
C ILE A 96 4.55 -14.66 -18.65
N LEU A 97 3.28 -14.44 -18.98
CA LEU A 97 2.43 -15.48 -19.58
C LEU A 97 2.59 -15.54 -21.09
N ASN A 98 2.68 -14.37 -21.75
CA ASN A 98 2.91 -14.24 -23.19
C ASN A 98 3.40 -12.81 -23.53
N HIS A 99 3.45 -12.49 -24.82
CA HIS A 99 3.91 -11.17 -25.31
C HIS A 99 3.05 -9.97 -24.88
N GLN A 100 1.89 -10.20 -24.24
CA GLN A 100 0.93 -9.15 -23.88
C GLN A 100 0.50 -9.19 -22.42
N THR A 101 0.74 -10.27 -21.67
CA THR A 101 0.17 -10.46 -20.33
C THR A 101 1.17 -11.05 -19.34
N ALA A 102 1.00 -10.65 -18.07
CA ALA A 102 1.72 -11.21 -16.93
C ALA A 102 0.79 -11.36 -15.71
N ASN A 103 1.11 -12.31 -14.84
CA ASN A 103 0.63 -12.28 -13.46
C ASN A 103 1.64 -11.51 -12.62
N ILE A 104 1.18 -10.56 -11.82
CA ILE A 104 2.05 -9.72 -10.98
C ILE A 104 1.61 -9.87 -9.53
N GLU A 105 2.53 -10.28 -8.68
CA GLU A 105 2.36 -10.25 -7.23
C GLU A 105 3.20 -9.12 -6.66
N ILE A 106 2.58 -8.25 -5.87
CA ILE A 106 3.25 -7.14 -5.19
C ILE A 106 3.11 -7.36 -3.69
N GLN A 107 4.21 -7.24 -2.96
CA GLN A 107 4.23 -7.41 -1.52
C GLN A 107 4.71 -6.11 -0.85
N ILE A 108 3.95 -5.66 0.15
CA ILE A 108 4.21 -4.42 0.88
C ILE A 108 4.14 -4.67 2.38
N ASP A 109 5.24 -4.44 3.09
CA ASP A 109 5.25 -4.54 4.55
C ASP A 109 4.66 -3.26 5.15
N LEU A 110 3.56 -3.37 5.90
CA LEU A 110 2.82 -2.25 6.46
C LEU A 110 2.70 -2.35 7.98
N SER A 111 2.57 -1.19 8.62
CA SER A 111 2.14 -1.08 10.00
C SER A 111 0.85 -0.25 10.12
N GLU A 112 0.04 -0.52 11.14
CA GLU A 112 -1.11 0.33 11.49
C GLU A 112 -1.24 0.48 13.00
N SER A 113 -1.02 1.69 13.50
CA SER A 113 -1.18 2.03 14.91
C SER A 113 -2.65 2.23 15.29
N ILE A 114 -3.10 1.51 16.31
CA ILE A 114 -4.43 1.57 16.90
C ILE A 114 -4.34 2.16 18.30
N ARG A 115 -4.91 3.36 18.47
CA ARG A 115 -5.10 3.96 19.79
C ARG A 115 -6.40 3.48 20.38
N VAL A 116 -6.35 2.97 21.60
CA VAL A 116 -7.52 2.58 22.39
C VAL A 116 -7.70 3.56 23.54
N THR A 117 -8.88 4.16 23.64
CA THR A 117 -9.29 4.96 24.80
C THR A 117 -10.42 4.25 25.53
N GLY A 118 -10.55 4.50 26.83
CA GLY A 118 -11.57 3.88 27.66
C GLY A 118 -12.20 4.88 28.61
N GLN A 119 -13.50 4.74 28.84
CA GLN A 119 -14.23 5.47 29.86
C GLN A 119 -15.20 4.53 30.59
N THR A 120 -15.30 4.65 31.90
CA THR A 120 -16.31 3.92 32.69
C THR A 120 -17.58 4.76 32.75
N ILE A 121 -18.67 4.23 32.20
CA ILE A 121 -20.00 4.84 32.23
C ILE A 121 -20.96 3.84 32.86
N ASP A 122 -21.62 4.23 33.95
CA ASP A 122 -22.55 3.38 34.71
C ASP A 122 -21.93 2.05 35.17
N GLY A 123 -20.66 2.08 35.57
CA GLY A 123 -19.91 0.88 35.99
C GLY A 123 -19.44 -0.02 34.83
N VAL A 124 -19.72 0.35 33.58
CA VAL A 124 -19.30 -0.41 32.38
C VAL A 124 -18.14 0.30 31.69
N ASN A 125 -17.06 -0.44 31.43
CA ASN A 125 -15.95 0.07 30.62
C ASN A 125 -16.36 0.09 29.14
N ARG A 126 -16.41 1.29 28.56
CA ARG A 126 -16.62 1.51 27.12
C ARG A 126 -15.30 1.88 26.48
N LEU A 127 -14.88 1.07 25.52
CA LEU A 127 -13.63 1.28 24.77
C LEU A 127 -13.94 1.86 23.39
N GLN A 128 -13.07 2.75 22.91
CA GLN A 128 -13.09 3.30 21.57
C GLN A 128 -11.74 3.09 20.91
N THR A 129 -11.74 2.73 19.63
CA THR A 129 -10.52 2.49 18.85
C THR A 129 -10.38 3.53 17.74
N TYR A 130 -9.15 3.97 17.51
CA TYR A 130 -8.81 4.93 16.46
C TYR A 130 -7.62 4.42 15.67
N HIS A 131 -7.77 4.36 14.36
CA HIS A 131 -6.63 4.17 13.46
C HIS A 131 -5.87 5.50 13.39
N VAL A 132 -4.62 5.48 13.84
CA VAL A 132 -3.74 6.64 13.83
C VAL A 132 -2.94 6.60 12.53
N GLY A 133 -2.99 7.69 11.76
CA GLY A 133 -2.19 7.83 10.55
C GLY A 133 -0.70 8.04 10.86
N GLU A 134 0.12 8.05 9.81
CA GLU A 134 1.55 8.27 9.95
C GLU A 134 1.86 9.68 10.47
N PRO A 135 2.90 9.85 11.29
CA PRO A 135 3.41 11.18 11.59
C PRO A 135 3.84 11.84 10.27
N THR A 136 3.39 13.07 10.04
CA THR A 136 3.77 13.82 8.83
C THR A 136 5.27 14.06 8.85
N LEU A 137 6.02 13.31 8.04
CA LEU A 137 7.40 13.65 7.75
C LEU A 137 7.38 14.94 6.93
N ALA A 138 8.16 15.95 7.35
CA ALA A 138 8.34 17.17 6.58
C ALA A 138 9.18 16.84 5.32
N LEU A 139 8.54 16.23 4.32
CA LEU A 139 9.14 16.02 3.00
C LEU A 139 9.04 17.36 2.24
N PRO A 140 10.15 17.90 1.71
CA PRO A 140 10.09 19.09 0.88
C PRO A 140 9.41 18.75 -0.46
N GLY A 141 8.19 19.28 -0.68
CA GLY A 141 7.55 19.43 -1.99
C GLY A 141 6.65 18.29 -2.51
N HIS A 142 5.39 18.64 -2.80
CA HIS A 142 4.60 18.31 -4.01
C HIS A 142 4.32 16.83 -4.39
N VAL A 143 4.51 15.81 -3.54
CA VAL A 143 4.08 14.43 -3.92
C VAL A 143 2.57 14.34 -4.13
N ALA A 144 1.77 15.08 -3.36
CA ALA A 144 0.31 15.11 -3.51
C ALA A 144 -0.17 15.79 -4.81
N GLU A 145 0.66 16.63 -5.45
CA GLU A 145 0.34 17.27 -6.73
C GLU A 145 0.88 16.49 -7.94
N MET A 146 1.86 15.61 -7.75
CA MET A 146 2.41 14.76 -8.81
C MET A 146 1.52 13.55 -9.16
N VAL A 147 0.51 13.27 -8.35
CA VAL A 147 -0.32 12.08 -8.46
C VAL A 147 -1.74 12.55 -8.73
N ASP A 148 -1.88 13.23 -9.86
CA ASP A 148 -3.17 13.24 -10.51
C ASP A 148 -3.45 11.78 -10.93
N LEU A 149 -4.35 11.10 -10.20
CA LEU A 149 -4.71 9.72 -10.52
C LEU A 149 -5.39 9.59 -11.90
N ASP A 150 -5.73 10.74 -12.52
CA ASP A 150 -6.21 10.87 -13.89
C ASP A 150 -5.07 11.16 -14.91
N ALA A 151 -3.79 11.08 -14.51
CA ALA A 151 -2.66 11.35 -15.40
C ALA A 151 -2.62 10.39 -16.62
N GLU A 152 -2.36 10.94 -17.80
CA GLU A 152 -2.10 10.16 -19.01
C GLU A 152 -0.73 9.45 -18.91
N TRP A 153 -0.74 8.11 -18.92
CA TRP A 153 0.47 7.29 -18.83
C TRP A 153 1.17 7.19 -20.19
N HIS A 154 2.36 7.80 -20.31
CA HIS A 154 3.23 7.63 -21.47
C HIS A 154 4.45 6.77 -21.12
N VAL A 155 4.35 5.46 -21.35
CA VAL A 155 5.51 4.57 -21.23
C VAL A 155 6.35 4.70 -22.48
N THR A 156 7.53 5.30 -22.35
CA THR A 156 8.49 5.38 -23.46
C THR A 156 9.23 4.05 -23.57
N PRO A 157 9.19 3.36 -24.73
CA PRO A 157 10.00 2.16 -24.93
C PRO A 157 11.48 2.46 -24.70
N ILE A 158 12.23 1.48 -24.18
CA ILE A 158 13.70 1.58 -24.10
C ILE A 158 14.21 1.80 -25.53
N SER A 159 14.71 2.99 -25.83
CA SER A 159 15.40 3.26 -27.10
C SER A 159 16.69 2.44 -27.14
N GLU A 160 16.95 1.73 -28.24
CA GLU A 160 18.29 1.18 -28.50
C GLU A 160 19.33 2.32 -28.35
N PRO A 161 20.50 2.04 -27.73
CA PRO A 161 21.58 3.02 -27.69
C PRO A 161 21.98 3.40 -29.12
N PRO A 162 22.34 4.66 -29.39
CA PRO A 162 22.79 5.06 -30.72
C PRO A 162 24.03 4.24 -31.10
N ALA A 163 24.01 3.73 -32.34
CA ALA A 163 25.09 2.98 -32.96
C ALA A 163 26.42 3.77 -33.03
#